data_AF-A0A8T9C1B7-F1
#
_entry.id   AF-A0A8T9C1B7-F1
#
_cell.length_a   1.000
_cell.length_b   1.000
_cell.length_c   1.000
_cell.angle_alpha   90.00
_cell.angle_beta   90.00
_cell.angle_gamma   90.00
#
_symmetry.space_group_name_H-M   'P 1'
#
loop_
_entity.id
_entity.type
_entity.pdbx_description
1 polymer ?
#
loop_
_entity_poly.entity_id
_entity_poly.type
_entity_poly.pdbx_seq_one_letter_code
_entity_poly.pdbx_strand_id
1 'polypeptide(L)'
;MSIFSYTRSIYALDTIDTRFTSSSNTPYKTVVDARSDSATSGSKRDDSKPGVGVKTDRHGRPVAQPSKWNTPEFYVYYFVFLTIVPYMFWIAYDVSRRSCPANSIKDRELTLNQHRIRITRNTNLFCLKGGYWAVKLQDLSDAQYYNFRKNIPYLSLLLIFHPILRKLYNTIRPLPARIGSPKPNGSTYISAAEGEAHLEQRASFDFGWALIFLAALHGFSAIKVLLILYANFSLATRLPRKFVPVATWVFNIAILFANELSDGYKFAKMAVYLWPVESGVLDPGNALHGWGIWFDSYGGIISRWEILFNITVLRMISYNLDYYWSLDERGGNILEKKQLDPANLSERDRVSIPAASKDFNFRNYIGYTVYGPLYLTGPILTFNDYISQLKYPPLQSKHPAQ
;
A
#
# COMPACT_ATOMS: atom_id res chain seq x y z
N MET A 1 20.27 3.28 -31.45
CA MET A 1 20.61 3.98 -30.19
C MET A 1 21.87 3.37 -29.60
N SER A 2 22.78 4.16 -29.03
CA SER A 2 23.94 3.62 -28.29
C SER A 2 23.47 2.99 -26.97
N ILE A 3 24.12 1.93 -26.50
CA ILE A 3 23.84 1.32 -25.18
C ILE A 3 23.85 2.39 -24.08
N PHE A 4 24.74 3.38 -24.19
CA PHE A 4 24.83 4.51 -23.27
C PHE A 4 23.62 5.46 -23.32
N SER A 5 23.03 5.68 -24.50
CA SER A 5 21.81 6.50 -24.60
C SER A 5 20.59 5.77 -24.05
N TYR A 6 20.56 4.44 -24.17
CA TYR A 6 19.51 3.58 -23.61
C TYR A 6 19.60 3.49 -22.08
N THR A 7 20.79 3.27 -21.52
CA THR A 7 20.96 3.28 -20.06
C THR A 7 20.65 4.65 -19.49
N ARG A 8 21.09 5.73 -20.14
CA ARG A 8 20.73 7.10 -19.74
C ARG A 8 19.23 7.37 -19.83
N SER A 9 18.51 6.80 -20.81
CA SER A 9 17.06 6.97 -20.90
C SER A 9 16.31 6.21 -19.82
N ILE A 10 16.82 5.06 -19.36
CA ILE A 10 16.26 4.34 -18.20
C ILE A 10 16.38 5.18 -16.92
N TYR A 11 17.50 5.86 -16.72
CA TYR A 11 17.76 6.67 -15.52
C TYR A 11 17.36 8.15 -15.67
N ALA A 12 16.67 8.54 -16.74
CA ALA A 12 16.16 9.90 -16.86
C ALA A 12 15.10 10.14 -15.77
N LEU A 13 15.11 11.32 -15.14
CA LEU A 13 14.14 11.70 -14.10
C LEU A 13 12.70 11.46 -14.58
N ASP A 14 12.41 11.79 -15.83
CA ASP A 14 11.11 11.58 -16.46
C ASP A 14 10.73 10.10 -16.65
N THR A 15 11.71 9.20 -16.76
CA THR A 15 11.47 7.75 -16.90
C THR A 15 11.31 7.08 -15.53
N ILE A 16 12.04 7.59 -14.52
CA ILE A 16 11.97 7.08 -13.15
C ILE A 16 10.65 7.50 -12.50
N ASP A 17 10.34 8.80 -12.53
CA ASP A 17 9.07 9.33 -12.04
C ASP A 17 8.78 10.74 -12.61
N THR A 18 7.75 10.81 -13.47
CA THR A 18 7.29 12.07 -14.08
C THR A 18 6.82 13.12 -13.06
N ARG A 19 6.53 12.75 -11.80
CA ARG A 19 6.14 13.70 -10.75
C ARG A 19 7.26 14.68 -10.38
N PHE A 20 8.52 14.32 -10.64
CA PHE A 20 9.64 15.22 -10.38
C PHE A 20 9.74 16.37 -11.38
N THR A 21 9.10 16.23 -12.55
CA THR A 21 9.24 17.17 -13.66
C THR A 21 7.91 17.73 -14.14
N SER A 22 6.79 17.09 -13.77
CA SER A 22 5.44 17.44 -14.18
C SER A 22 4.53 17.64 -12.97
N SER A 23 3.62 18.61 -13.07
CA SER A 23 2.66 18.89 -12.00
C SER A 23 1.65 17.75 -11.83
N SER A 24 1.19 17.49 -10.61
CA SER A 24 0.10 16.53 -10.35
C SER A 24 -1.23 16.91 -11.04
N ASN A 25 -1.36 18.16 -11.49
CA ASN A 25 -2.54 18.68 -12.18
C ASN A 25 -2.48 18.50 -13.70
N THR A 26 -1.33 18.11 -14.26
CA THR A 26 -1.20 17.89 -15.71
C THR A 26 -1.57 16.46 -16.06
N PRO A 27 -2.51 16.23 -17.00
CA PRO A 27 -2.79 14.90 -17.53
C PRO A 27 -1.56 14.26 -18.17
N TYR A 28 -1.42 12.94 -17.97
CA TYR A 28 -0.23 12.22 -18.43
C TYR A 28 -0.05 12.27 -19.95
N LYS A 29 -1.13 12.17 -20.73
CA LYS A 29 -1.07 12.25 -22.18
C LYS A 29 -0.52 13.59 -22.66
N THR A 30 -0.87 14.70 -21.99
CA THR A 30 -0.35 16.03 -22.33
C THR A 30 1.16 16.12 -22.15
N VAL A 31 1.70 15.46 -21.12
CA VAL A 31 3.16 15.37 -20.90
C VAL A 31 3.82 14.55 -22.00
N VAL A 32 3.21 13.43 -22.41
CA VAL A 32 3.71 12.59 -23.50
C VAL A 32 3.65 13.29 -24.86
N ASP A 33 2.55 13.98 -25.17
CA ASP A 33 2.36 14.70 -26.43
C ASP A 33 3.35 15.89 -26.53
N ALA A 34 3.53 16.65 -25.44
CA ALA A 34 4.53 17.70 -25.37
C ALA A 34 5.97 17.18 -25.58
N ARG A 35 6.24 15.93 -25.19
CA ARG A 35 7.52 15.25 -25.42
C ARG A 35 7.73 14.85 -26.88
N SER A 36 6.71 14.33 -27.56
CA SER A 36 6.83 14.03 -29.00
C SER A 36 7.11 15.28 -29.82
N ASP A 37 6.48 16.40 -29.44
CA ASP A 37 6.64 17.68 -30.14
C ASP A 37 8.01 18.32 -29.86
N SER A 38 8.54 18.20 -28.63
CA SER A 38 9.89 18.68 -28.27
C SER A 38 11.03 17.78 -28.74
N ALA A 39 10.76 16.50 -29.05
CA ALA A 39 11.73 15.64 -29.74
C ALA A 39 11.87 15.99 -31.24
N THR A 40 10.86 16.64 -31.83
CA THR A 40 10.86 17.09 -33.24
C THR A 40 11.23 18.56 -33.42
N SER A 41 11.17 19.36 -32.36
CA SER A 41 11.54 20.78 -32.39
C SER A 41 12.60 21.08 -31.33
N GLY A 42 13.75 21.64 -31.73
CA GLY A 42 14.83 22.06 -30.83
C GLY A 42 14.48 23.26 -29.94
N SER A 43 13.33 23.21 -29.29
CA SER A 43 12.72 24.29 -28.53
C SER A 43 13.27 24.37 -27.10
N LYS A 44 13.52 25.60 -26.66
CA LYS A 44 14.12 25.95 -25.36
C LYS A 44 13.25 25.47 -24.20
N ARG A 45 13.95 24.97 -23.19
CA ARG A 45 13.47 24.30 -21.96
C ARG A 45 12.59 25.16 -21.03
N ASP A 46 12.17 26.35 -21.42
CA ASP A 46 11.65 27.37 -20.48
C ASP A 46 10.19 27.83 -20.71
N ASP A 47 9.53 27.36 -21.77
CA ASP A 47 8.13 27.74 -22.04
C ASP A 47 7.13 26.82 -21.34
N SER A 48 7.22 26.74 -20.01
CA SER A 48 6.18 26.12 -19.21
C SER A 48 4.92 26.98 -19.25
N LYS A 49 3.92 26.57 -20.05
CA LYS A 49 2.59 27.22 -20.06
C LYS A 49 1.99 27.11 -18.66
N PRO A 50 1.71 28.24 -17.96
CA PRO A 50 1.14 28.19 -16.63
C PRO A 50 -0.24 27.51 -16.67
N GLY A 51 -0.46 26.57 -15.75
CA GLY A 51 -1.73 25.85 -15.64
C GLY A 51 -2.91 26.79 -15.37
N VAL A 52 -4.11 26.38 -15.79
CA VAL A 52 -5.35 27.14 -15.61
C VAL A 52 -5.54 27.47 -14.13
N GLY A 53 -5.58 28.77 -13.79
CA GLY A 53 -5.79 29.27 -12.42
C GLY A 53 -4.53 29.73 -11.68
N VAL A 54 -3.34 29.68 -12.29
CA VAL A 54 -2.12 30.23 -11.69
C VAL A 54 -2.11 31.75 -11.85
N LYS A 55 -2.03 32.49 -10.72
CA LYS A 55 -1.86 33.96 -10.76
C LYS A 55 -0.54 34.28 -11.43
N THR A 56 -0.57 35.10 -12.47
CA THR A 56 0.63 35.56 -13.18
C THR A 56 0.99 36.99 -12.78
N ASP A 57 2.28 37.31 -12.83
CA ASP A 57 2.76 38.68 -12.67
C ASP A 57 2.52 39.49 -13.95
N ARG A 58 2.90 40.77 -13.95
CA ARG A 58 2.78 41.65 -15.13
C ARG A 58 3.57 41.17 -16.36
N HIS A 59 4.50 40.23 -16.19
CA HIS A 59 5.34 39.65 -17.24
C HIS A 59 4.87 38.23 -17.62
N GLY A 60 3.70 37.79 -17.16
CA GLY A 60 3.15 36.47 -17.47
C GLY A 60 3.78 35.32 -16.69
N ARG A 61 4.63 35.59 -15.70
CA ARG A 61 5.30 34.56 -14.89
C ARG A 61 4.41 34.12 -13.74
N PRO A 62 4.37 32.83 -13.39
CA PRO A 62 3.56 32.35 -12.27
C PRO A 62 4.05 32.95 -10.94
N VAL A 63 3.14 33.59 -10.20
CA VAL A 63 3.39 34.17 -8.87
C VAL A 63 3.35 33.04 -7.85
N ALA A 64 4.46 32.83 -7.16
CA ALA A 64 4.54 31.88 -6.06
C ALA A 64 3.59 32.30 -4.91
N GLN A 65 2.96 31.31 -4.28
CA GLN A 65 2.18 31.56 -3.06
C GLN A 65 3.09 32.11 -1.94
N PRO A 66 2.59 33.02 -1.08
CA PRO A 66 3.37 33.53 0.03
C PRO A 66 3.81 32.40 0.96
N SER A 67 4.99 32.54 1.56
CA SER A 67 5.55 31.50 2.42
C SER A 67 4.69 31.30 3.67
N LYS A 68 4.41 30.04 4.02
CA LYS A 68 3.66 29.69 5.23
C LYS A 68 4.54 29.56 6.48
N TRP A 69 5.81 29.92 6.38
CA TRP A 69 6.83 29.69 7.41
C TRP A 69 6.55 30.46 8.71
N ASN A 70 5.91 31.62 8.61
CA ASN A 70 5.56 32.49 9.75
C ASN A 70 4.12 32.28 10.25
N THR A 71 3.55 31.10 10.05
CA THR A 71 2.21 30.77 10.57
C THR A 71 2.31 30.07 11.93
N PRO A 72 1.35 30.27 12.85
CA PRO A 72 1.34 29.59 14.16
C PRO A 72 1.39 28.06 14.03
N GLU A 73 0.73 27.51 13.01
CA GLU A 73 0.82 26.09 12.65
C GLU A 73 2.27 25.66 12.38
N PHE A 74 3.01 26.45 11.59
CA PHE A 74 4.38 26.12 11.22
C PHE A 74 5.37 26.25 12.39
N TYR A 75 5.09 27.13 13.36
CA TYR A 75 5.85 27.17 14.62
C TYR A 75 5.70 25.89 15.45
N VAL A 76 4.51 25.28 15.47
CA VAL A 76 4.32 23.96 16.10
C VAL A 76 5.16 22.90 15.38
N TYR A 77 5.20 22.92 14.04
CA TYR A 77 6.06 22.01 13.28
C TYR A 77 7.55 22.23 13.55
N TYR A 78 8.01 23.48 13.71
CA TYR A 78 9.38 23.76 14.13
C TYR A 78 9.70 23.17 15.51
N PHE A 79 8.81 23.37 16.48
CA PHE A 79 8.98 22.80 17.82
C PHE A 79 9.10 21.28 17.75
N VAL A 80 8.13 20.63 17.09
CA VAL A 80 8.12 19.18 16.88
C VAL A 80 9.41 18.71 16.18
N PHE A 81 9.87 19.41 15.15
CA PHE A 81 11.11 19.07 14.45
C PHE A 81 12.32 19.18 15.37
N LEU A 82 12.47 20.30 16.09
CA LEU A 82 13.60 20.57 16.97
C LEU A 82 13.63 19.64 18.19
N THR A 83 12.51 19.07 18.61
CA THR A 83 12.46 18.12 19.73
C THR A 83 12.50 16.66 19.27
N ILE A 84 11.61 16.27 18.36
CA ILE A 84 11.43 14.87 17.96
C ILE A 84 12.61 14.39 17.12
N VAL A 85 13.11 15.18 16.16
CA VAL A 85 14.18 14.71 15.27
C VAL A 85 15.47 14.43 16.06
N PRO A 86 15.97 15.33 16.92
CA PRO A 86 17.10 15.02 17.80
C PRO A 86 16.82 13.84 18.73
N TYR A 87 15.58 13.72 19.24
CA TYR A 87 15.19 12.59 20.08
C TYR A 87 15.20 11.25 19.33
N MET A 88 14.81 11.22 18.05
CA MET A 88 14.91 10.02 17.20
C MET A 88 16.38 9.58 17.03
N PHE A 89 17.30 10.53 16.80
CA PHE A 89 18.73 10.23 16.78
C PHE A 89 19.26 9.78 18.13
N TRP A 90 18.79 10.40 19.21
CA TRP A 90 19.17 10.03 20.58
C TRP A 90 18.74 8.61 20.92
N ILE A 91 17.50 8.21 20.61
CA ILE A 91 17.02 6.83 20.85
C ILE A 91 17.89 5.83 20.07
N ALA A 92 18.16 6.09 18.79
CA ALA A 92 19.00 5.21 17.99
C ALA A 92 20.42 5.10 18.57
N TYR A 93 21.00 6.22 19.00
CA TYR A 93 22.29 6.23 19.70
C TYR A 93 22.21 5.44 21.00
N ASP A 94 21.19 5.66 21.82
CA ASP A 94 21.01 5.05 23.14
C ASP A 94 20.88 3.52 23.06
N VAL A 95 20.00 3.04 22.16
CA VAL A 95 19.81 1.60 21.90
C VAL A 95 21.09 0.97 21.31
N SER A 96 21.89 1.74 20.56
CA SER A 96 23.15 1.25 19.99
C SER A 96 24.33 1.21 20.98
N ARG A 97 24.21 1.84 22.16
CA ARG A 97 25.27 1.82 23.17
C ARG A 97 25.45 0.40 23.71
N ARG A 98 26.70 -0.08 23.73
CA ARG A 98 27.10 -1.41 24.24
C ARG A 98 27.03 -1.54 25.77
N SER A 99 26.00 -1.02 26.40
CA SER A 99 25.79 -1.14 27.84
C SER A 99 25.12 -2.48 28.15
N CYS A 100 25.82 -3.59 27.91
CA CYS A 100 25.62 -4.80 28.70
C CYS A 100 26.60 -4.71 29.89
N PRO A 101 26.17 -4.91 31.15
CA PRO A 101 27.10 -5.12 32.24
C PRO A 101 27.96 -6.34 31.91
N ALA A 102 29.27 -6.16 31.82
CA ALA A 102 30.25 -7.18 31.44
C ALA A 102 30.47 -8.29 32.50
N ASN A 103 29.50 -8.52 33.39
CA ASN A 103 29.66 -9.39 34.55
C ASN A 103 28.96 -10.76 34.45
N SER A 104 28.29 -11.11 33.33
CA SER A 104 27.61 -12.42 33.22
C SER A 104 28.29 -13.45 32.31
N ILE A 105 29.56 -13.23 31.92
CA ILE A 105 30.30 -14.25 31.16
C ILE A 105 30.67 -15.45 32.06
N LYS A 106 30.77 -15.27 33.39
CA LYS A 106 31.03 -16.38 34.33
C LYS A 106 29.82 -17.30 34.59
N ASP A 107 28.59 -16.86 34.30
CA ASP A 107 27.38 -17.68 34.48
C ASP A 107 27.02 -18.50 33.22
N ARG A 108 27.83 -18.37 32.15
CA ARG A 108 27.52 -18.91 30.82
C ARG A 108 27.86 -20.39 30.63
N GLU A 109 28.63 -20.98 31.55
CA GLU A 109 29.06 -22.38 31.43
C GLU A 109 28.16 -23.35 32.22
N LEU A 110 27.47 -22.89 33.27
CA LEU A 110 26.65 -23.75 34.13
C LEU A 110 25.21 -24.00 33.60
N THR A 111 24.77 -23.24 32.59
CA THR A 111 23.35 -23.22 32.14
C THR A 111 23.16 -23.76 30.72
N LEU A 112 24.10 -24.55 30.19
CA LEU A 112 24.04 -25.05 28.81
C LEU A 112 23.23 -26.35 28.65
N ASN A 113 22.91 -27.07 29.74
CA ASN A 113 22.25 -28.38 29.67
C ASN A 113 20.76 -28.42 30.09
N GLN A 114 20.18 -27.35 30.65
CA GLN A 114 18.79 -27.42 31.17
C GLN A 114 17.81 -26.35 30.66
N HIS A 115 18.24 -25.37 29.86
CA HIS A 115 17.41 -24.19 29.51
C HIS A 115 17.15 -23.99 28.02
N ARG A 116 17.06 -25.08 27.24
CA ARG A 116 16.77 -25.01 25.79
C ARG A 116 15.31 -24.61 25.45
N ILE A 117 14.45 -24.36 26.45
CA ILE A 117 13.01 -24.14 26.25
C ILE A 117 12.50 -22.79 26.82
N ARG A 118 13.27 -22.01 27.59
CA ARG A 118 12.67 -20.88 28.35
C ARG A 118 13.48 -19.59 28.47
N ILE A 119 14.25 -19.21 27.46
CA ILE A 119 14.91 -17.89 27.45
C ILE A 119 14.71 -17.22 26.08
N THR A 120 13.51 -16.68 25.86
CA THR A 120 13.21 -15.73 24.77
C THR A 120 12.53 -14.50 25.36
N ARG A 121 13.04 -13.97 26.46
CA ARG A 121 12.68 -12.66 27.00
C ARG A 121 13.86 -12.14 27.84
N ASN A 122 14.93 -11.71 27.18
CA ASN A 122 15.74 -10.63 27.73
C ASN A 122 16.48 -9.89 26.61
N THR A 123 16.30 -8.59 26.68
CA THR A 123 16.42 -7.56 25.64
C THR A 123 17.86 -7.05 25.51
N ASN A 124 18.19 -6.59 24.29
CA ASN A 124 19.27 -5.67 23.91
C ASN A 124 20.57 -6.18 23.28
N LEU A 125 20.84 -7.49 23.17
CA LEU A 125 22.06 -7.98 22.47
C LEU A 125 21.83 -8.83 21.21
N PHE A 126 20.57 -9.05 20.81
CA PHE A 126 20.20 -9.84 19.61
C PHE A 126 19.88 -9.01 18.37
N CYS A 127 19.86 -7.68 18.49
CA CYS A 127 19.40 -6.79 17.41
C CYS A 127 20.40 -6.68 16.27
N LEU A 128 21.69 -6.90 16.53
CA LEU A 128 22.76 -6.78 15.55
C LEU A 128 23.18 -8.17 15.02
N LYS A 129 22.71 -8.56 13.83
CA LYS A 129 23.10 -9.82 13.17
C LYS A 129 23.95 -9.57 11.92
N GLY A 130 24.81 -10.52 11.56
CA GLY A 130 25.60 -10.47 10.33
C GLY A 130 24.70 -10.39 9.10
N GLY A 131 25.00 -9.45 8.19
CA GLY A 131 24.26 -9.30 6.93
C GLY A 131 24.61 -10.38 5.90
N TYR A 132 23.72 -10.60 4.93
CA TYR A 132 23.93 -11.57 3.84
C TYR A 132 25.23 -11.38 3.04
N TRP A 133 25.75 -10.15 2.96
CA TRP A 133 26.86 -9.78 2.06
C TRP A 133 27.94 -8.90 2.71
N ALA A 134 27.86 -8.61 4.01
CA ALA A 134 28.82 -7.74 4.68
C ALA A 134 29.12 -8.21 6.10
N VAL A 135 30.40 -8.14 6.49
CA VAL A 135 30.92 -8.38 7.86
C VAL A 135 30.30 -7.43 8.90
N LYS A 136 29.59 -6.39 8.45
CA LYS A 136 28.95 -5.39 9.31
C LYS A 136 27.66 -5.93 9.92
N LEU A 137 27.60 -5.91 11.25
CA LEU A 137 26.39 -6.22 11.99
C LEU A 137 25.28 -5.19 11.67
N GLN A 138 24.07 -5.67 11.44
CA GLN A 138 22.91 -4.85 11.04
C GLN A 138 21.79 -5.01 12.05
N ASP A 139 21.08 -3.91 12.30
CA ASP A 139 19.94 -3.87 13.21
C ASP A 139 18.72 -4.56 12.60
N LEU A 140 18.16 -5.52 13.34
CA LEU A 140 16.98 -6.33 13.03
C LEU A 140 15.96 -6.26 14.17
N SER A 141 16.04 -5.23 15.02
CA SER A 141 15.04 -4.95 16.06
C SER A 141 13.65 -4.69 15.47
N ASP A 142 13.58 -4.00 14.33
CA ASP A 142 12.33 -3.73 13.62
C ASP A 142 11.78 -5.00 12.94
N ALA A 143 10.60 -5.42 13.39
CA ALA A 143 9.99 -6.65 12.93
C ALA A 143 9.49 -6.56 11.47
N GLN A 144 9.08 -5.38 10.99
CA GLN A 144 8.63 -5.18 9.61
C GLN A 144 9.81 -5.31 8.64
N TYR A 145 10.92 -4.64 8.92
CA TYR A 145 12.17 -4.70 8.17
C TYR A 145 12.77 -6.12 8.20
N TYR A 146 12.80 -6.75 9.37
CA TYR A 146 13.25 -8.14 9.51
C TYR A 146 12.42 -9.09 8.64
N ASN A 147 11.09 -9.01 8.69
CA ASN A 147 10.19 -9.86 7.90
C ASN A 147 10.31 -9.60 6.40
N PHE A 148 10.37 -8.35 5.97
CA PHE A 148 10.60 -8.00 4.57
C PHE A 148 11.88 -8.65 4.05
N ARG A 149 12.99 -8.46 4.78
CA ARG A 149 14.30 -8.92 4.36
C ARG A 149 14.43 -10.43 4.33
N LYS A 150 13.95 -11.11 5.38
CA LYS A 150 13.95 -12.57 5.46
C LYS A 150 13.20 -13.21 4.29
N ASN A 151 12.15 -12.54 3.82
CA ASN A 151 11.28 -13.06 2.77
C ASN A 151 11.60 -12.52 1.36
N ILE A 152 12.70 -11.77 1.16
CA ILE A 152 13.10 -11.24 -0.17
C ILE A 152 12.98 -12.30 -1.28
N PRO A 153 13.47 -13.54 -1.14
CA PRO A 153 13.32 -14.55 -2.19
C PRO A 153 11.86 -14.82 -2.57
N TYR A 154 10.97 -14.96 -1.58
CA TYR A 154 9.54 -15.15 -1.82
C TYR A 154 8.87 -13.93 -2.45
N LEU A 155 9.28 -12.72 -2.04
CA LEU A 155 8.80 -11.47 -2.64
C LEU A 155 9.28 -11.30 -4.09
N SER A 156 10.50 -11.70 -4.39
CA SER A 156 11.02 -11.73 -5.77
C SER A 156 10.22 -12.68 -6.65
N LEU A 157 9.89 -13.88 -6.14
CA LEU A 157 9.01 -14.81 -6.87
C LEU A 157 7.62 -14.20 -7.09
N LEU A 158 7.04 -13.55 -6.08
CA LEU A 158 5.76 -12.85 -6.20
C LEU A 158 5.79 -11.79 -7.31
N LEU A 159 6.83 -10.95 -7.34
CA LEU A 159 7.01 -9.90 -8.34
C LEU A 159 7.10 -10.44 -9.78
N ILE A 160 7.59 -11.67 -9.95
CA ILE A 160 7.70 -12.34 -11.25
C ILE A 160 6.40 -13.07 -11.60
N PHE A 161 5.85 -13.86 -10.68
CA PHE A 161 4.68 -14.69 -10.95
C PHE A 161 3.39 -13.89 -11.09
N HIS A 162 3.20 -12.85 -10.28
CA HIS A 162 1.99 -12.03 -10.33
C HIS A 162 1.71 -11.45 -11.74
N PRO A 163 2.65 -10.76 -12.41
CA PRO A 163 2.40 -10.25 -13.76
C PRO A 163 2.26 -11.35 -14.82
N ILE A 164 2.93 -12.51 -14.65
CA ILE A 164 2.79 -13.67 -15.55
C ILE A 164 1.37 -14.23 -15.44
N LEU A 165 0.88 -14.47 -14.22
CA LEU A 165 -0.47 -14.97 -13.98
C LEU A 165 -1.54 -13.97 -14.43
N ARG A 166 -1.29 -12.67 -14.24
CA ARG A 166 -2.15 -11.60 -14.77
C ARG A 166 -2.25 -11.69 -16.30
N LYS A 167 -1.13 -11.85 -17.00
CA LYS A 167 -1.11 -12.04 -18.46
C LYS A 167 -1.84 -13.31 -18.89
N LEU A 168 -1.57 -14.44 -18.24
CA LEU A 168 -2.24 -15.71 -18.52
C LEU A 168 -3.75 -15.60 -18.33
N TYR A 169 -4.20 -14.99 -17.23
CA TYR A 169 -5.62 -14.74 -17.00
C TYR A 169 -6.24 -13.88 -18.11
N ASN A 170 -5.57 -12.81 -18.54
CA ASN A 170 -6.06 -11.95 -19.61
C ASN A 170 -6.16 -12.70 -20.95
N THR A 171 -5.26 -13.64 -21.22
CA THR A 171 -5.33 -14.53 -22.39
C THR A 171 -6.52 -15.49 -22.31
N ILE A 172 -6.82 -16.03 -21.13
CA ILE A 172 -7.94 -16.97 -20.92
C ILE A 172 -9.29 -16.24 -20.89
N ARG A 173 -9.31 -14.98 -20.43
CA ARG A 173 -10.51 -14.14 -20.32
C ARG A 173 -10.34 -12.87 -21.15
N PRO A 174 -10.22 -12.95 -22.49
CA PRO A 174 -10.00 -11.77 -23.32
C PRO A 174 -11.16 -10.78 -23.17
N LEU A 175 -10.86 -9.49 -23.33
CA LEU A 175 -11.89 -8.46 -23.34
C LEU A 175 -12.79 -8.65 -24.57
N PRO A 176 -14.11 -8.50 -24.44
CA PRO A 176 -15.01 -8.63 -25.57
C PRO A 176 -14.68 -7.55 -26.61
N ALA A 177 -14.20 -7.98 -27.78
CA ALA A 177 -13.97 -7.08 -28.91
C ALA A 177 -15.32 -6.58 -29.42
N ARG A 178 -15.61 -5.28 -29.24
CA ARG A 178 -16.81 -4.68 -29.83
C ARG A 178 -16.64 -4.58 -31.35
N ILE A 179 -17.33 -5.46 -32.05
CA ILE A 179 -17.55 -5.39 -33.51
C ILE A 179 -18.24 -4.04 -33.79
N GLY A 180 -17.57 -3.16 -34.55
CA GLY A 180 -18.14 -1.88 -35.00
C GLY A 180 -17.69 -0.61 -34.27
N SER A 181 -16.77 -0.68 -33.30
CA SER A 181 -16.19 0.55 -32.70
C SER A 181 -15.24 1.20 -33.71
N PRO A 182 -15.38 2.50 -34.05
CA PRO A 182 -14.39 3.19 -34.86
C PRO A 182 -13.07 3.15 -34.09
N LYS A 183 -12.04 2.48 -34.64
CA LYS A 183 -10.67 2.75 -34.22
C LYS A 183 -10.36 4.14 -34.77
N PRO A 184 -10.28 5.21 -33.95
CA PRO A 184 -9.87 6.49 -34.47
C PRO A 184 -8.41 6.31 -34.87
N ASN A 185 -8.09 6.57 -36.14
CA ASN A 185 -6.72 6.56 -36.62
C ASN A 185 -5.86 7.42 -35.68
N GLY A 186 -4.98 6.77 -34.92
CA GLY A 186 -3.91 7.41 -34.15
C GLY A 186 -4.18 7.75 -32.68
N SER A 187 -5.41 7.69 -32.15
CA SER A 187 -5.65 7.99 -30.71
C SER A 187 -6.26 6.80 -29.96
N THR A 188 -5.60 6.39 -28.89
CA THR A 188 -6.02 5.31 -27.98
C THR A 188 -7.10 5.83 -27.02
N TYR A 189 -8.26 6.22 -27.56
CA TYR A 189 -9.42 6.57 -26.74
C TYR A 189 -10.06 5.28 -26.21
N ILE A 190 -9.99 5.07 -24.89
CA ILE A 190 -10.70 3.97 -24.21
C ILE A 190 -12.09 4.49 -23.86
N SER A 191 -13.12 3.94 -24.50
CA SER A 191 -14.50 4.32 -24.18
C SER A 191 -14.87 3.96 -22.74
N ALA A 192 -15.87 4.64 -22.15
CA ALA A 192 -16.34 4.32 -20.80
C ALA A 192 -16.77 2.85 -20.64
N ALA A 193 -17.40 2.27 -21.67
CA ALA A 193 -17.80 0.86 -21.68
C ALA A 193 -16.61 -0.09 -21.75
N GLU A 194 -15.56 0.27 -22.48
CA GLU A 194 -14.31 -0.50 -22.53
C GLU A 194 -13.59 -0.42 -21.20
N GLY A 195 -13.46 0.78 -20.61
CA GLY A 195 -12.89 0.97 -19.29
C GLY A 195 -13.60 0.13 -18.21
N GLU A 196 -14.93 0.00 -18.30
CA GLU A 196 -15.69 -0.87 -17.41
C GLU A 196 -15.35 -2.37 -17.60
N ALA A 197 -15.21 -2.83 -18.84
CA ALA A 197 -14.79 -4.21 -19.11
C ALA A 197 -13.36 -4.48 -18.60
N HIS A 198 -12.47 -3.50 -18.72
CA HIS A 198 -11.12 -3.55 -18.14
C HIS A 198 -11.16 -3.68 -16.61
N LEU A 199 -11.99 -2.87 -15.94
CA LEU A 199 -12.20 -2.96 -14.49
C LEU A 199 -12.68 -4.37 -14.11
N GLU A 200 -13.71 -4.88 -14.76
CA GLU A 200 -14.30 -6.18 -14.46
C GLU A 200 -13.25 -7.32 -14.55
N GLN A 201 -12.50 -7.35 -15.65
CA GLN A 201 -11.46 -8.35 -15.89
C GLN A 201 -10.32 -8.27 -14.86
N ARG A 202 -9.88 -7.06 -14.51
CA ARG A 202 -8.75 -6.85 -13.59
C ARG A 202 -9.15 -7.05 -12.14
N ALA A 203 -10.26 -6.45 -11.70
CA ALA A 203 -10.77 -6.59 -10.34
C ALA A 203 -11.11 -8.05 -10.01
N SER A 204 -11.61 -8.82 -10.97
CA SER A 204 -11.88 -10.26 -10.77
C SER A 204 -10.60 -11.05 -10.48
N PHE A 205 -9.51 -10.74 -11.17
CA PHE A 205 -8.23 -11.36 -10.87
C PHE A 205 -7.63 -10.84 -9.58
N ASP A 206 -7.64 -9.53 -9.34
CA ASP A 206 -7.07 -8.95 -8.12
C ASP A 206 -7.77 -9.52 -6.89
N PHE A 207 -9.10 -9.71 -6.95
CA PHE A 207 -9.87 -10.37 -5.90
C PHE A 207 -9.46 -11.84 -5.70
N GLY A 208 -9.44 -12.64 -6.77
CA GLY A 208 -9.06 -14.05 -6.67
C GLY A 208 -7.62 -14.22 -6.19
N TRP A 209 -6.71 -13.40 -6.71
CA TRP A 209 -5.32 -13.36 -6.32
C TRP A 209 -5.16 -12.94 -4.86
N ALA A 210 -5.88 -11.91 -4.41
CA ALA A 210 -5.85 -11.45 -3.02
C ALA A 210 -6.17 -12.58 -2.04
N LEU A 211 -7.18 -13.41 -2.31
CA LEU A 211 -7.55 -14.53 -1.44
C LEU A 211 -6.46 -15.61 -1.38
N ILE A 212 -5.93 -16.01 -2.54
CA ILE A 212 -4.84 -17.01 -2.63
C ILE A 212 -3.58 -16.46 -1.94
N PHE A 213 -3.26 -15.21 -2.21
CA PHE A 213 -2.09 -14.52 -1.67
C PHE A 213 -2.15 -14.38 -0.16
N LEU A 214 -3.31 -13.99 0.38
CA LEU A 214 -3.53 -13.86 1.82
C LEU A 214 -3.42 -15.20 2.53
N ALA A 215 -4.00 -16.26 1.96
CA ALA A 215 -3.89 -17.62 2.49
C ALA A 215 -2.44 -18.14 2.45
N ALA A 216 -1.69 -17.88 1.36
CA ALA A 216 -0.28 -18.25 1.27
C ALA A 216 0.59 -17.51 2.31
N LEU A 217 0.31 -16.21 2.52
CA LEU A 217 1.06 -15.41 3.48
C LEU A 217 0.76 -15.76 4.94
N HIS A 218 -0.51 -15.95 5.29
CA HIS A 218 -0.94 -15.99 6.70
C HIS A 218 -1.61 -17.31 7.12
N GLY A 219 -1.74 -18.27 6.20
CA GLY A 219 -2.40 -19.55 6.46
C GLY A 219 -3.81 -19.36 7.02
N PHE A 220 -4.14 -20.05 8.11
CA PHE A 220 -5.47 -19.91 8.74
C PHE A 220 -5.73 -18.53 9.33
N SER A 221 -4.69 -17.76 9.66
CA SER A 221 -4.87 -16.38 10.16
C SER A 221 -5.41 -15.43 9.08
N ALA A 222 -5.38 -15.82 7.80
CA ALA A 222 -6.06 -15.10 6.72
C ALA A 222 -7.57 -14.92 7.00
N ILE A 223 -8.21 -15.88 7.69
CA ILE A 223 -9.63 -15.80 8.07
C ILE A 223 -9.85 -14.61 9.02
N LYS A 224 -8.97 -14.40 10.00
CA LYS A 224 -9.04 -13.27 10.93
C LYS A 224 -8.95 -11.94 10.18
N VAL A 225 -8.00 -11.84 9.25
CA VAL A 225 -7.83 -10.65 8.41
C VAL A 225 -9.09 -10.39 7.58
N LEU A 226 -9.63 -11.41 6.91
CA LEU A 226 -10.87 -11.28 6.12
C LEU A 226 -12.08 -10.87 6.97
N LEU A 227 -12.19 -11.35 8.21
CA LEU A 227 -13.24 -10.95 9.13
C LEU A 227 -13.12 -9.47 9.51
N ILE A 228 -11.91 -8.98 9.79
CA ILE A 228 -11.67 -7.55 10.07
C ILE A 228 -12.03 -6.69 8.85
N LEU A 229 -11.58 -7.11 7.67
CA LEU A 229 -11.91 -6.45 6.39
C LEU A 229 -13.42 -6.42 6.15
N TYR A 230 -14.12 -7.53 6.37
CA TYR A 230 -15.58 -7.60 6.23
C TYR A 230 -16.31 -6.70 7.23
N ALA A 231 -15.88 -6.68 8.49
CA ALA A 231 -16.43 -5.81 9.51
C ALA A 231 -16.23 -4.33 9.14
N ASN A 232 -15.03 -3.96 8.68
CA ASN A 232 -14.72 -2.61 8.21
C ASN A 232 -15.56 -2.20 7.00
N PHE A 233 -15.68 -3.07 6.00
CA PHE A 233 -16.51 -2.84 4.83
C PHE A 233 -17.99 -2.65 5.21
N SER A 234 -18.50 -3.50 6.11
CA SER A 234 -19.88 -3.40 6.60
C SER A 234 -20.10 -2.11 7.38
N LEU A 235 -19.12 -1.68 8.17
CA LEU A 235 -19.15 -0.41 8.89
C LEU A 235 -19.25 0.77 7.92
N ALA A 236 -18.48 0.77 6.83
CA ALA A 236 -18.50 1.84 5.84
C ALA A 236 -19.83 1.91 5.09
N THR A 237 -20.34 0.76 4.64
CA THR A 237 -21.46 0.68 3.68
C THR A 237 -22.84 0.60 4.34
N ARG A 238 -22.94 0.20 5.61
CA ARG A 238 -24.23 0.02 6.31
C ARG A 238 -24.54 1.11 7.33
N LEU A 239 -23.54 1.88 7.77
CA LEU A 239 -23.79 2.98 8.71
C LEU A 239 -24.35 4.22 8.01
N PRO A 240 -25.17 5.03 8.71
CA PRO A 240 -25.55 6.35 8.21
C PRO A 240 -24.31 7.21 7.94
N ARG A 241 -24.28 7.90 6.79
CA ARG A 241 -23.14 8.71 6.32
C ARG A 241 -22.47 9.54 7.41
N LYS A 242 -23.25 10.23 8.25
CA LYS A 242 -22.76 11.11 9.33
C LYS A 242 -21.83 10.41 10.34
N PHE A 243 -21.99 9.09 10.53
CA PHE A 243 -21.18 8.33 11.47
C PHE A 243 -19.97 7.64 10.82
N VAL A 244 -19.95 7.51 9.50
CA VAL A 244 -18.90 6.76 8.77
C VAL A 244 -17.50 7.26 9.10
N PRO A 245 -17.18 8.57 9.12
CA PRO A 245 -15.82 9.02 9.43
C PRO A 245 -15.38 8.68 10.86
N VAL A 246 -16.23 8.95 11.85
CA VAL A 246 -15.93 8.67 13.26
C VAL A 246 -15.79 7.17 13.50
N ALA A 247 -16.74 6.38 13.00
CA ALA A 247 -16.71 4.93 13.12
C ALA A 247 -15.48 4.34 12.42
N THR A 248 -15.06 4.88 11.28
CA THR A 248 -13.84 4.48 10.57
C THR A 248 -12.61 4.66 11.44
N TRP A 249 -12.39 5.86 11.99
CA TRP A 249 -11.21 6.12 12.81
C TRP A 249 -11.22 5.29 14.10
N VAL A 250 -12.35 5.26 14.81
CA VAL A 250 -12.49 4.51 16.06
C VAL A 250 -12.24 3.02 15.83
N PHE A 251 -12.88 2.42 14.82
CA PHE A 251 -12.71 1.00 14.51
C PHE A 251 -11.26 0.68 14.13
N ASN A 252 -10.66 1.45 13.22
CA ASN A 252 -9.32 1.17 12.73
C ASN A 252 -8.25 1.33 13.83
N ILE A 253 -8.34 2.38 14.64
CA ILE A 253 -7.42 2.58 15.78
C ILE A 253 -7.63 1.47 16.82
N ALA A 254 -8.87 1.15 17.17
CA ALA A 254 -9.17 0.07 18.11
C ALA A 254 -8.62 -1.28 17.63
N ILE A 255 -8.73 -1.59 16.34
CA ILE A 255 -8.15 -2.80 15.75
C ILE A 255 -6.62 -2.80 15.82
N LEU A 256 -5.95 -1.66 15.59
CA LEU A 256 -4.49 -1.57 15.74
C LEU A 256 -4.06 -1.91 17.18
N PHE A 257 -4.74 -1.34 18.18
CA PHE A 257 -4.47 -1.66 19.59
C PHE A 257 -4.81 -3.11 19.92
N ALA A 258 -5.97 -3.61 19.48
CA ALA A 258 -6.38 -4.98 19.76
C ALA A 258 -5.44 -6.00 19.11
N ASN A 259 -4.93 -5.72 17.91
CA ASN A 259 -3.93 -6.53 17.22
C ASN A 259 -2.63 -6.64 18.03
N GLU A 260 -2.12 -5.51 18.53
CA GLU A 260 -0.89 -5.45 19.33
C GLU A 260 -1.08 -6.09 20.71
N LEU A 261 -2.14 -5.73 21.44
CA LEU A 261 -2.42 -6.23 22.78
C LEU A 261 -2.75 -7.74 22.81
N SER A 262 -3.23 -8.29 21.69
CA SER A 262 -3.63 -9.70 21.59
C SER A 262 -2.67 -10.58 20.80
N ASP A 263 -1.49 -10.07 20.41
CA ASP A 263 -0.52 -10.76 19.55
C ASP A 263 -1.15 -11.38 18.27
N GLY A 264 -2.03 -10.64 17.59
CA GLY A 264 -2.70 -11.10 16.37
C GLY A 264 -3.74 -12.22 16.57
N TYR A 265 -4.34 -12.29 17.77
CA TYR A 265 -5.42 -13.20 18.16
C TYR A 265 -5.10 -14.68 17.92
N LYS A 266 -4.09 -15.24 18.60
CA LYS A 266 -3.75 -16.67 18.48
C LYS A 266 -4.97 -17.57 18.74
N PHE A 267 -5.23 -18.52 17.85
CA PHE A 267 -6.41 -19.38 17.92
C PHE A 267 -6.42 -20.20 19.22
N ALA A 268 -5.26 -20.67 19.68
CA ALA A 268 -5.14 -21.33 20.98
C ALA A 268 -5.57 -20.43 22.14
N LYS A 269 -5.15 -19.16 22.16
CA LYS A 269 -5.55 -18.20 23.20
C LYS A 269 -7.05 -17.89 23.13
N MET A 270 -7.62 -17.73 21.93
CA MET A 270 -9.06 -17.55 21.74
C MET A 270 -9.84 -18.77 22.25
N ALA A 271 -9.37 -19.98 21.97
CA ALA A 271 -10.01 -21.22 22.44
C ALA A 271 -10.04 -21.31 23.97
N VAL A 272 -8.94 -20.95 24.64
CA VAL A 272 -8.88 -20.89 26.12
C VAL A 272 -9.83 -19.84 26.68
N TYR A 273 -9.92 -18.67 26.03
CA TYR A 273 -10.81 -17.60 26.47
C TYR A 273 -12.29 -17.98 26.32
N LEU A 274 -12.67 -18.61 25.21
CA LEU A 274 -14.05 -19.02 24.93
C LEU A 274 -14.49 -20.24 25.74
N TRP A 275 -13.55 -21.13 26.06
CA TRP A 275 -13.81 -22.33 26.85
C TRP A 275 -12.73 -22.50 27.93
N PRO A 276 -12.85 -21.76 29.05
CA PRO A 276 -11.92 -21.88 30.17
C PRO A 276 -12.02 -23.28 30.77
N VAL A 277 -10.88 -23.98 30.89
CA VAL A 277 -10.82 -25.25 31.60
C VAL A 277 -10.74 -24.94 33.10
N GLU A 278 -11.72 -25.40 33.89
CA GLU A 278 -11.63 -25.32 35.35
C GLU A 278 -10.44 -26.16 35.84
N SER A 279 -9.57 -25.52 36.62
CA SER A 279 -8.39 -26.12 37.22
C SER A 279 -8.78 -27.18 38.24
N GLY A 280 -8.66 -28.46 37.91
CA GLY A 280 -8.85 -29.54 38.89
C GLY A 280 -9.01 -30.96 38.33
N VAL A 281 -9.38 -31.11 37.06
CA VAL A 281 -9.47 -32.43 36.41
C VAL A 281 -8.35 -32.54 35.39
N LEU A 282 -7.56 -33.60 35.50
CA LEU A 282 -6.62 -34.06 34.46
C LEU A 282 -7.44 -34.47 33.24
N ASP A 283 -8.00 -33.51 32.49
CA ASP A 283 -8.71 -33.81 31.27
C ASP A 283 -7.73 -33.67 30.11
N PRO A 284 -7.35 -34.77 29.43
CA PRO A 284 -6.42 -34.75 28.31
C PRO A 284 -7.07 -34.05 27.12
N GLY A 285 -6.91 -32.73 27.05
CA GLY A 285 -7.11 -31.95 25.84
C GLY A 285 -8.53 -31.45 25.64
N ASN A 286 -8.76 -30.18 25.99
CA ASN A 286 -9.80 -29.40 25.34
C ASN A 286 -9.53 -29.45 23.82
N ALA A 287 -10.36 -30.21 23.09
CA ALA A 287 -10.21 -30.41 21.65
C ALA A 287 -10.13 -29.05 20.93
N LEU A 288 -10.92 -28.05 21.36
CA LEU A 288 -10.88 -26.69 20.81
C LEU A 288 -9.49 -26.05 20.95
N HIS A 289 -8.83 -26.22 22.10
CA HIS A 289 -7.47 -25.73 22.32
C HIS A 289 -6.44 -26.48 21.46
N GLY A 290 -6.58 -27.80 21.34
CA GLY A 290 -5.74 -28.61 20.45
C GLY A 290 -5.85 -28.19 18.98
N TRP A 291 -7.09 -27.95 18.51
CA TRP A 291 -7.34 -27.39 17.19
C TRP A 291 -6.80 -25.96 17.06
N GLY A 292 -6.90 -25.15 18.11
CA GLY A 292 -6.32 -23.81 18.15
C GLY A 292 -4.80 -23.83 17.95
N ILE A 293 -4.08 -24.71 18.66
CA ILE A 293 -2.64 -24.93 18.46
C ILE A 293 -2.35 -25.40 17.03
N TRP A 294 -3.17 -26.33 16.53
CA TRP A 294 -3.03 -26.83 15.16
C TRP A 294 -3.19 -25.71 14.12
N PHE A 295 -4.24 -24.89 14.22
CA PHE A 295 -4.44 -23.75 13.32
C PHE A 295 -3.29 -22.73 13.41
N ASP A 296 -2.81 -22.44 14.63
CA ASP A 296 -1.68 -21.55 14.83
C ASP A 296 -0.36 -22.11 14.26
N SER A 297 -0.24 -23.44 14.08
CA SER A 297 0.93 -24.09 13.47
C SER A 297 1.02 -23.88 11.95
N TYR A 298 -0.11 -23.64 11.28
CA TYR A 298 -0.18 -23.34 9.85
C TYR A 298 -0.34 -21.83 9.61
N GLY A 299 0.67 -21.06 10.00
CA GLY A 299 0.67 -19.60 9.90
C GLY A 299 1.11 -19.00 8.55
N GLY A 300 1.40 -19.82 7.53
CA GLY A 300 1.90 -19.33 6.23
C GLY A 300 3.33 -18.76 6.30
N ILE A 301 3.73 -18.04 5.24
CA ILE A 301 5.09 -17.48 5.09
C ILE A 301 5.38 -16.41 6.16
N ILE A 302 4.38 -15.57 6.47
CA ILE A 302 4.45 -14.48 7.45
C ILE A 302 3.30 -14.67 8.44
N SER A 303 3.53 -15.49 9.46
CA SER A 303 2.50 -15.85 10.46
C SER A 303 2.05 -14.72 11.37
N ARG A 304 2.85 -13.65 11.46
CA ARG A 304 2.56 -12.44 12.22
C ARG A 304 1.95 -11.38 11.31
N TRP A 305 0.73 -11.63 10.88
CA TRP A 305 -0.03 -10.75 10.00
C TRP A 305 -0.27 -9.36 10.64
N GLU A 306 -0.36 -9.31 11.97
CA GLU A 306 -0.65 -8.12 12.75
C GLU A 306 0.39 -7.01 12.58
N ILE A 307 1.65 -7.36 12.30
CA ILE A 307 2.76 -6.40 12.18
C ILE A 307 2.58 -5.50 10.95
N LEU A 308 2.15 -6.07 9.83
CA LEU A 308 2.03 -5.37 8.54
C LEU A 308 0.61 -4.84 8.30
N PHE A 309 -0.30 -5.13 9.22
CA PHE A 309 -1.70 -4.75 9.10
C PHE A 309 -1.90 -3.23 9.17
N ASN A 310 -0.93 -2.47 9.68
CA ASN A 310 -0.91 -1.01 9.65
C ASN A 310 -1.10 -0.44 8.23
N ILE A 311 -0.46 -1.02 7.21
CA ILE A 311 -0.62 -0.61 5.81
C ILE A 311 -2.03 -0.93 5.31
N THR A 312 -2.57 -2.09 5.69
CA THR A 312 -3.95 -2.47 5.36
C THR A 312 -4.96 -1.52 6.00
N VAL A 313 -4.73 -1.09 7.25
CA VAL A 313 -5.56 -0.10 7.95
C VAL A 313 -5.62 1.23 7.19
N LEU A 314 -4.51 1.71 6.65
CA LEU A 314 -4.51 2.93 5.85
C LEU A 314 -5.37 2.80 4.60
N ARG A 315 -5.39 1.63 3.96
CA ARG A 315 -6.29 1.34 2.83
C ARG A 315 -7.75 1.23 3.26
N MET A 316 -8.03 0.60 4.40
CA MET A 316 -9.38 0.57 4.96
C MET A 316 -9.92 1.99 5.21
N ILE A 317 -9.10 2.86 5.81
CA ILE A 317 -9.47 4.27 6.04
C ILE A 317 -9.69 4.98 4.71
N SER A 318 -8.77 4.84 3.74
CA SER A 318 -8.91 5.46 2.42
C SER A 318 -10.20 5.03 1.72
N TYR A 319 -10.52 3.73 1.72
CA TYR A 319 -11.77 3.23 1.13
C TYR A 319 -13.00 3.86 1.78
N ASN A 320 -13.05 3.86 3.12
CA ASN A 320 -14.20 4.38 3.86
C ASN A 320 -14.42 5.87 3.62
N LEU A 321 -13.34 6.66 3.55
CA LEU A 321 -13.43 8.09 3.28
C LEU A 321 -13.77 8.39 1.82
N ASP A 322 -13.19 7.64 0.87
CA ASP A 322 -13.54 7.74 -0.55
C ASP A 322 -15.02 7.38 -0.77
N TYR A 323 -15.54 6.37 -0.07
CA TYR A 323 -16.96 6.02 -0.06
C TYR A 323 -17.81 7.12 0.59
N TYR A 324 -17.41 7.62 1.75
CA TYR A 324 -18.13 8.70 2.44
C TYR A 324 -18.28 9.97 1.58
N TRP A 325 -17.24 10.34 0.84
CA TRP A 325 -17.26 11.47 -0.08
C TRP A 325 -17.99 11.18 -1.38
N SER A 326 -18.02 9.92 -1.86
CA SER A 326 -18.78 9.56 -3.06
C SER A 326 -20.30 9.64 -2.86
N LEU A 327 -20.77 9.50 -1.61
CA LEU A 327 -22.18 9.70 -1.25
C LEU A 327 -22.65 11.16 -1.32
N ASP A 328 -21.76 12.12 -1.52
CA ASP A 328 -22.16 13.52 -1.72
C ASP A 328 -22.56 13.76 -3.19
N GLU A 329 -23.80 14.17 -3.43
CA GLU A 329 -24.40 14.35 -4.78
C GLU A 329 -23.62 15.32 -5.69
N ARG A 330 -22.73 16.14 -5.11
CA ARG A 330 -21.87 17.06 -5.86
C ARG A 330 -20.78 16.34 -6.66
N GLY A 331 -20.41 15.10 -6.30
CA GLY A 331 -19.30 14.35 -6.87
C GLY A 331 -19.56 13.72 -8.24
N GLY A 332 -20.77 13.20 -8.48
CA GLY A 332 -21.12 12.46 -9.70
C GLY A 332 -21.05 13.28 -10.99
N ASN A 333 -21.30 14.60 -10.91
CA ASN A 333 -21.33 15.48 -12.07
C ASN A 333 -20.00 16.23 -12.30
N ILE A 334 -18.93 15.94 -11.56
CA ILE A 334 -17.66 16.70 -11.70
C ILE A 334 -17.02 16.45 -13.08
N LEU A 335 -17.04 15.20 -13.56
CA LEU A 335 -16.47 14.84 -14.86
C LEU A 335 -17.18 15.55 -16.02
N GLU A 336 -18.52 15.55 -16.00
CA GLU A 336 -19.34 16.21 -17.00
C GLU A 336 -19.22 17.75 -16.91
N LYS A 337 -19.28 18.31 -15.70
CA LYS A 337 -19.13 19.76 -15.47
C LYS A 337 -17.76 20.29 -15.89
N LYS A 338 -16.70 19.51 -15.70
CA LYS A 338 -15.34 19.89 -16.09
C LYS A 338 -14.99 19.45 -17.52
N GLN A 339 -15.88 18.75 -18.23
CA GLN A 339 -15.66 18.18 -19.57
C GLN A 339 -14.33 17.40 -19.67
N LEU A 340 -13.99 16.62 -18.64
CA LEU A 340 -12.73 15.88 -18.59
C LEU A 340 -12.85 14.54 -19.31
N ASP A 341 -11.80 14.15 -20.02
CA ASP A 341 -11.65 12.81 -20.57
C ASP A 341 -11.28 11.82 -19.44
N PRO A 342 -12.13 10.84 -19.11
CA PRO A 342 -11.86 9.87 -18.04
C PRO A 342 -10.61 9.01 -18.32
N ALA A 343 -10.26 8.81 -19.59
CA ALA A 343 -9.07 8.04 -19.98
C ALA A 343 -7.76 8.84 -19.84
N ASN A 344 -7.85 10.15 -19.60
CA ASN A 344 -6.72 11.05 -19.49
C ASN A 344 -6.88 12.05 -18.35
N LEU A 345 -7.14 11.53 -17.15
CA LEU A 345 -7.18 12.34 -15.93
C LEU A 345 -5.77 12.63 -15.41
N SER A 346 -5.60 13.81 -14.79
CA SER A 346 -4.41 14.11 -13.99
C SER A 346 -4.35 13.21 -12.75
N GLU A 347 -3.18 13.05 -12.13
CA GLU A 347 -3.08 12.27 -10.89
C GLU A 347 -3.97 12.83 -9.78
N ARG A 348 -4.00 14.16 -9.63
CA ARG A 348 -4.87 14.81 -8.65
C ARG A 348 -6.35 14.52 -8.94
N ASP A 349 -6.76 14.56 -10.21
CA ASP A 349 -8.15 14.29 -10.58
C ASP A 349 -8.51 12.83 -10.32
N ARG A 350 -7.62 11.87 -10.59
CA ARG A 350 -7.85 10.43 -10.28
C ARG A 350 -8.08 10.16 -8.79
N VAL A 351 -7.40 10.92 -7.93
CA VAL A 351 -7.57 10.79 -6.47
C VAL A 351 -8.84 11.49 -5.99
N SER A 352 -9.15 12.67 -6.55
CA SER A 352 -10.22 13.54 -6.04
C SER A 352 -11.60 13.30 -6.63
N ILE A 353 -11.69 12.73 -7.85
CA ILE A 353 -12.95 12.40 -8.50
C ILE A 353 -13.41 11.04 -7.95
N PRO A 354 -14.60 10.96 -7.32
CA PRO A 354 -15.10 9.70 -6.78
C PRO A 354 -15.33 8.65 -7.87
N ALA A 355 -15.05 7.39 -7.53
CA ALA A 355 -15.46 6.24 -8.36
C ALA A 355 -16.99 6.15 -8.46
N ALA A 356 -17.50 5.38 -9.45
CA ALA A 356 -18.94 5.18 -9.58
C ALA A 356 -19.49 4.38 -8.38
N SER A 357 -20.71 4.67 -7.93
CA SER A 357 -21.30 4.04 -6.73
C SER A 357 -21.31 2.51 -6.77
N LYS A 358 -21.49 1.92 -7.96
CA LYS A 358 -21.43 0.47 -8.18
C LYS A 358 -20.04 -0.15 -7.97
N ASP A 359 -18.98 0.65 -8.09
CA ASP A 359 -17.60 0.20 -7.96
C ASP A 359 -17.22 0.03 -6.49
N PHE A 360 -17.96 0.66 -5.56
CA PHE A 360 -17.87 0.46 -4.12
C PHE A 360 -18.57 -0.84 -3.70
N ASN A 361 -17.99 -1.96 -4.12
CA ASN A 361 -18.46 -3.31 -3.78
C ASN A 361 -17.36 -4.12 -3.06
N PHE A 362 -17.76 -5.22 -2.42
CA PHE A 362 -16.87 -6.03 -1.59
C PHE A 362 -15.72 -6.67 -2.40
N ARG A 363 -15.96 -7.05 -3.66
CA ARG A 363 -14.94 -7.63 -4.54
C ARG A 363 -13.79 -6.64 -4.77
N ASN A 364 -14.14 -5.43 -5.20
CA ASN A 364 -13.17 -4.38 -5.46
C ASN A 364 -12.46 -3.93 -4.16
N TYR A 365 -13.18 -3.90 -3.04
CA TYR A 365 -12.63 -3.60 -1.72
C TYR A 365 -11.53 -4.58 -1.30
N ILE A 366 -11.76 -5.90 -1.45
CA ILE A 366 -10.75 -6.92 -1.13
C ILE A 366 -9.55 -6.84 -2.08
N GLY A 367 -9.79 -6.70 -3.39
CA GLY A 367 -8.71 -6.54 -4.37
C GLY A 367 -7.81 -5.34 -4.08
N TYR A 368 -8.41 -4.24 -3.62
CA TYR A 368 -7.71 -3.01 -3.22
C TYR A 368 -6.94 -3.16 -1.89
N THR A 369 -7.62 -3.57 -0.82
CA THR A 369 -7.03 -3.63 0.52
C THR A 369 -5.90 -4.66 0.60
N VAL A 370 -6.05 -5.77 -0.11
CA VAL A 370 -5.08 -6.89 -0.17
C VAL A 370 -4.28 -6.87 -1.48
N TYR A 371 -4.14 -5.71 -2.13
CA TYR A 371 -3.45 -5.61 -3.41
C TYR A 371 -2.00 -6.12 -3.31
N GLY A 372 -1.75 -7.31 -3.89
CA GLY A 372 -0.56 -8.13 -3.65
C GLY A 372 0.76 -7.39 -3.83
N PRO A 373 0.99 -6.68 -4.95
CA PRO A 373 2.24 -5.94 -5.19
C PRO A 373 2.57 -4.90 -4.11
N LEU A 374 1.56 -4.36 -3.43
CA LEU A 374 1.73 -3.28 -2.46
C LEU A 374 1.39 -3.71 -1.03
N TYR A 375 0.97 -4.95 -0.79
CA TYR A 375 0.39 -5.39 0.49
C TYR A 375 1.35 -5.28 1.68
N LEU A 376 2.62 -5.65 1.50
CA LEU A 376 3.57 -5.76 2.62
C LEU A 376 4.30 -4.46 2.94
N THR A 377 4.75 -3.74 1.90
CA THR A 377 5.60 -2.54 2.02
C THR A 377 5.50 -1.68 0.76
N GLY A 378 4.28 -1.27 0.39
CA GLY A 378 4.04 -0.43 -0.79
C GLY A 378 3.55 0.98 -0.42
N PRO A 379 3.77 1.99 -1.28
CA PRO A 379 3.10 3.28 -1.14
C PRO A 379 1.58 3.09 -1.06
N ILE A 380 0.94 3.94 -0.26
CA ILE A 380 -0.51 3.92 -0.12
C ILE A 380 -1.14 4.58 -1.35
N LEU A 381 -2.03 3.84 -2.00
CA LEU A 381 -2.86 4.27 -3.10
C LEU A 381 -4.27 4.54 -2.57
N THR A 382 -4.98 5.56 -3.05
CA THR A 382 -6.39 5.75 -2.70
C THR A 382 -7.29 4.80 -3.46
N PHE A 383 -8.53 4.58 -3.00
CA PHE A 383 -9.45 3.67 -3.69
C PHE A 383 -9.90 4.24 -5.04
N ASN A 384 -10.14 5.55 -5.09
CA ASN A 384 -10.50 6.22 -6.35
C ASN A 384 -9.41 6.07 -7.43
N ASP A 385 -8.14 6.27 -7.06
CA ASP A 385 -7.02 6.12 -8.00
C ASP A 385 -6.83 4.65 -8.41
N TYR A 386 -7.00 3.70 -7.48
CA TYR A 386 -7.02 2.27 -7.79
C TYR A 386 -8.05 1.92 -8.86
N ILE A 387 -9.32 2.31 -8.67
CA ILE A 387 -10.39 2.05 -9.65
C ILE A 387 -10.11 2.75 -10.98
N SER A 388 -9.64 4.00 -10.96
CA SER A 388 -9.28 4.73 -12.18
C SER A 388 -8.20 4.01 -12.99
N GLN A 389 -7.16 3.49 -12.33
CA GLN A 389 -6.07 2.76 -13.00
C GLN A 389 -6.51 1.39 -13.52
N LEU A 390 -7.47 0.74 -12.86
CA LEU A 390 -8.07 -0.49 -13.36
C LEU A 390 -8.86 -0.23 -14.66
N LYS A 391 -9.67 0.84 -14.71
CA LYS A 391 -10.44 1.21 -15.91
C LYS A 391 -9.54 1.68 -17.04
N TYR A 392 -8.62 2.58 -16.73
CA TYR A 392 -7.78 3.28 -17.70
C TYR A 392 -6.32 3.06 -17.34
N PRO A 393 -5.66 2.04 -17.90
CA PRO A 393 -4.23 1.84 -17.69
C PRO A 393 -3.46 3.09 -18.13
N PRO A 394 -2.38 3.46 -17.39
CA PRO A 394 -1.50 4.52 -17.84
C PRO A 394 -1.01 4.22 -19.26
N LEU A 395 -0.94 5.24 -20.11
CA LEU A 395 -0.32 5.12 -21.42
C LEU A 395 1.12 4.64 -21.20
N GLN A 396 1.39 3.38 -21.52
CA GLN A 396 2.76 2.91 -21.58
C GLN A 396 3.46 3.80 -22.60
N SER A 397 4.60 4.39 -22.22
CA SER A 397 5.43 5.09 -23.19
C SER A 397 5.72 4.09 -24.30
N LYS A 398 5.06 4.24 -25.45
CA LYS A 398 5.48 3.55 -26.65
C LYS A 398 6.89 4.04 -26.88
N HIS A 399 7.88 3.23 -26.52
CA HIS A 399 9.18 3.42 -27.12
C HIS A 399 8.93 3.32 -28.62
N PRO A 400 9.36 4.31 -29.42
CA PRO A 400 9.31 4.16 -30.87
C PRO A 400 10.13 2.92 -31.19
N ALA A 401 9.45 1.83 -31.51
CA ALA A 401 10.05 0.75 -32.24
C ALA A 401 10.36 1.34 -33.62
N GLN A 402 11.63 1.67 -33.81
CA GLN A 402 12.24 1.88 -35.12
C GLN A 402 13.33 0.83 -35.27
#